data_AF-A0A142B6B7-F1
#
_entry.id   AF-A0A142B6B7-F1
#
_cell.length_a   1.000
_cell.length_b   1.000
_cell.length_c   1.000
_cell.angle_alpha   90.00
_cell.angle_beta   90.00
_cell.angle_gamma   90.00
#
_symmetry.space_group_name_H-M   'P 1'
#
loop_
_entity.id
_entity.type
_entity.pdbx_description
1 polymer ?
#
loop_
_entity_poly.entity_id
_entity_poly.type
_entity_poly.pdbx_seq_one_letter_code
_entity_poly.pdbx_strand_id
1 'polypeptide(L)'
;MNITTTVVLSENTPAHQTRVKQNLCRWALIELQAKGYSNRVINTAIIRALKDFQGRKLEFIRWVHNTPSYRQNSSFDPKKQSTFISKQAVPAMASVLKKKGYVDNAVEKLVHLMISHAGDTGQCSIASLWQSAKDWPAIR
;
A
#
# COMPACT_ATOMS: atom_id res chain seq x y z
N MET A 1 32.08 -29.25 -49.63
CA MET A 1 30.62 -29.06 -49.55
C MET A 1 30.27 -28.90 -48.09
N ASN A 2 30.01 -27.67 -47.61
CA ASN A 2 29.60 -27.41 -46.23
C ASN A 2 28.13 -27.01 -46.23
N ILE A 3 27.30 -27.83 -45.58
CA ILE A 3 25.88 -27.55 -45.35
C ILE A 3 25.81 -26.74 -44.05
N THR A 4 25.66 -25.43 -44.17
CA THR A 4 25.36 -24.56 -43.03
C THR A 4 23.88 -24.72 -42.71
N THR A 5 23.57 -25.62 -41.78
CA THR A 5 22.22 -25.75 -41.20
C THR A 5 21.93 -24.50 -40.37
N THR A 6 21.23 -23.53 -40.98
CA THR A 6 20.58 -22.45 -40.25
C THR A 6 19.50 -23.05 -39.36
N VAL A 7 19.80 -23.17 -38.07
CA VAL A 7 18.80 -23.45 -37.02
C VAL A 7 17.90 -22.23 -36.93
N VAL A 8 16.80 -22.24 -37.69
CA VAL A 8 15.70 -21.30 -37.50
C VAL A 8 15.01 -21.73 -36.21
N LEU A 9 15.42 -21.12 -35.09
CA LEU A 9 14.76 -21.22 -33.79
C LEU A 9 13.32 -20.75 -33.96
N SER A 10 12.41 -21.71 -34.09
CA SER A 10 10.97 -21.50 -34.12
C SER A 10 10.49 -21.11 -32.71
N GLU A 11 10.66 -19.85 -32.34
CA GLU A 11 10.32 -19.30 -31.01
C GLU A 11 8.83 -18.96 -30.83
N ASN A 12 7.96 -19.39 -31.76
CA ASN A 12 6.56 -18.93 -31.82
C ASN A 12 5.51 -20.01 -31.50
N THR A 13 5.85 -21.01 -30.67
CA THR A 13 4.82 -21.92 -30.15
C THR A 13 4.04 -21.26 -29.00
N PRO A 14 2.69 -21.34 -28.97
CA PRO A 14 1.85 -20.78 -27.90
C PRO A 14 2.24 -21.25 -26.49
N ALA A 15 2.74 -22.48 -26.38
CA ALA A 15 3.26 -23.05 -25.13
C ALA A 15 4.49 -22.28 -24.61
N HIS A 16 5.41 -21.89 -25.50
CA HIS A 16 6.59 -21.11 -25.14
C HIS A 16 6.20 -19.70 -24.66
N GLN A 17 5.28 -19.04 -25.37
CA GLN A 17 4.79 -17.71 -24.99
C GLN A 17 4.07 -17.73 -23.62
N THR A 18 3.34 -18.81 -23.33
CA THR A 18 2.66 -19.01 -22.03
C THR A 18 3.67 -19.17 -20.91
N ARG A 19 4.72 -19.99 -21.10
CA ARG A 19 5.78 -20.19 -20.10
C ARG A 19 6.58 -18.91 -19.83
N VAL A 20 6.85 -18.11 -20.87
CA VAL A 20 7.54 -16.82 -20.72
C VAL A 20 6.70 -15.82 -19.91
N LYS A 21 5.39 -15.74 -20.16
CA LYS A 21 4.46 -14.89 -19.39
C LYS A 21 4.40 -15.31 -17.91
N GLN A 22 4.35 -16.61 -17.63
CA GLN A 22 4.36 -17.14 -16.26
C GLN A 22 5.65 -16.80 -15.52
N ASN A 23 6.81 -16.97 -16.18
CA ASN A 23 8.10 -16.64 -15.59
C ASN A 23 8.23 -15.13 -15.31
N LEU A 24 7.78 -14.27 -16.24
CA LEU A 24 7.76 -12.82 -16.05
C LEU A 24 6.85 -12.39 -14.90
N CYS A 25 5.67 -13.00 -14.79
CA CYS A 25 4.74 -12.74 -13.69
C CYS A 25 5.36 -13.12 -12.34
N ARG A 26 5.97 -14.30 -12.25
CA ARG A 26 6.64 -14.79 -11.05
C ARG A 26 7.82 -13.90 -10.64
N TRP A 27 8.65 -13.48 -11.60
CA TRP A 27 9.75 -12.55 -11.35
C TRP A 27 9.25 -11.19 -10.84
N ALA A 28 8.25 -10.60 -11.50
CA ALA A 28 7.69 -9.30 -11.09
C ALA A 28 7.06 -9.35 -9.69
N LEU A 29 6.43 -10.48 -9.34
CA LEU A 29 5.91 -10.71 -7.99
C LEU A 29 7.04 -10.66 -6.95
N ILE A 30 8.15 -11.37 -7.19
CA ILE A 30 9.29 -11.42 -6.26
C ILE A 30 9.91 -10.03 -6.10
N GLU A 31 10.15 -9.31 -7.20
CA GLU A 31 10.73 -7.95 -7.16
C GLU A 31 9.85 -6.95 -6.40
N LEU A 32 8.54 -6.97 -6.64
CA LEU A 32 7.61 -6.07 -5.96
C LEU A 32 7.38 -6.47 -4.50
N GLN A 33 7.42 -7.76 -4.16
CA GLN A 33 7.45 -8.21 -2.77
C GLN A 33 8.70 -7.72 -2.03
N ALA A 34 9.87 -7.80 -2.66
CA ALA A 34 11.12 -7.27 -2.10
C ALA A 34 11.06 -5.75 -1.86
N LYS A 35 10.26 -5.04 -2.67
CA LYS A 35 9.94 -3.62 -2.51
C LYS A 35 8.87 -3.33 -1.44
N GLY A 36 8.36 -4.35 -0.75
CA GLY A 36 7.44 -4.23 0.39
C GLY A 36 5.96 -4.29 0.04
N TYR A 37 5.59 -4.64 -1.19
CA TYR A 37 4.19 -4.80 -1.57
C TYR A 37 3.63 -6.17 -1.17
N SER A 38 2.35 -6.23 -0.79
CA SER A 38 1.66 -7.50 -0.54
C SER A 38 1.12 -8.12 -1.84
N ASN A 39 1.10 -9.45 -1.92
CA ASN A 39 0.66 -10.20 -3.10
C ASN A 39 -0.74 -9.78 -3.57
N ARG A 40 -1.65 -9.52 -2.62
CA ARG A 40 -3.02 -9.11 -2.90
C ARG A 40 -3.09 -7.78 -3.66
N VAL A 41 -2.18 -6.85 -3.36
CA VAL A 41 -2.17 -5.51 -3.98
C VAL A 41 -1.54 -5.55 -5.37
N ILE A 42 -0.47 -6.31 -5.56
CA ILE A 42 0.31 -6.27 -6.82
C ILE A 42 -0.16 -7.26 -7.88
N ASN A 43 -0.86 -8.36 -7.53
CA ASN A 43 -1.24 -9.37 -8.51
C ASN A 43 -2.08 -8.77 -9.65
N THR A 44 -3.09 -7.98 -9.31
CA THR A 44 -3.95 -7.31 -10.30
C THR A 44 -3.18 -6.31 -11.15
N ALA A 45 -2.23 -5.58 -10.54
CA ALA A 45 -1.40 -4.60 -11.24
C ALA A 45 -0.44 -5.29 -12.24
N ILE A 46 0.19 -6.40 -11.85
CA ILE A 46 1.07 -7.19 -12.72
C ILE A 46 0.29 -7.78 -13.90
N ILE A 47 -0.89 -8.35 -13.65
CA ILE A 47 -1.74 -8.91 -14.73
C ILE A 47 -2.13 -7.83 -15.74
N ARG A 48 -2.52 -6.64 -15.25
CA ARG A 48 -2.84 -5.50 -16.10
C ARG A 48 -1.61 -5.04 -16.90
N ALA A 49 -0.47 -4.86 -16.23
CA ALA A 49 0.77 -4.46 -16.89
C ALA A 49 1.22 -5.50 -17.96
N LEU A 50 1.10 -6.79 -17.70
CA LEU A 50 1.42 -7.84 -18.69
C LEU A 50 0.51 -7.76 -19.93
N LYS A 51 -0.73 -7.31 -19.77
CA LYS A 51 -1.65 -7.04 -20.88
C LYS A 51 -1.26 -5.76 -21.63
N ASP A 52 -1.00 -4.69 -20.90
CA ASP A 52 -0.67 -3.38 -21.47
C ASP A 52 0.68 -3.39 -22.22
N PHE A 53 1.64 -4.17 -21.73
CA PHE A 53 2.98 -4.37 -22.31
C PHE A 53 3.09 -5.66 -23.14
N GLN A 54 1.98 -6.19 -23.68
CA GLN A 54 2.01 -7.41 -24.49
C GLN A 54 2.98 -7.26 -25.67
N GLY A 55 3.94 -8.19 -25.78
CA GLY A 55 5.01 -8.15 -26.79
C GLY A 55 6.18 -7.20 -26.47
N ARG A 56 6.07 -6.39 -25.40
CA ARG A 56 7.04 -5.36 -25.02
C ARG A 56 7.71 -5.67 -23.68
N LYS A 57 8.44 -6.79 -23.65
CA LYS A 57 9.07 -7.35 -22.43
C LYS A 57 9.97 -6.34 -21.70
N LEU A 58 10.75 -5.56 -22.43
CA LEU A 58 11.68 -4.59 -21.84
C LEU A 58 10.96 -3.46 -21.09
N GLU A 59 9.80 -3.04 -21.59
CA GLU A 59 8.99 -1.98 -20.97
C GLU A 59 8.31 -2.47 -19.71
N PHE A 60 7.85 -3.72 -19.71
CA PHE A 60 7.35 -4.38 -18.49
C PHE A 60 8.45 -4.48 -17.41
N ILE A 61 9.65 -4.92 -17.78
CA ILE A 61 10.79 -4.99 -16.84
C ILE A 61 11.12 -3.61 -16.27
N ARG A 62 11.16 -2.59 -17.14
CA ARG A 62 11.41 -1.20 -16.74
C ARG A 62 10.32 -0.68 -15.80
N TRP A 63 9.06 -1.01 -16.05
CA TRP A 63 7.95 -0.66 -15.17
C TRP A 63 8.12 -1.30 -13.77
N VAL A 64 8.46 -2.60 -13.68
CA VAL A 64 8.73 -3.28 -12.40
C VAL A 64 9.88 -2.62 -11.67
N HIS A 65 10.99 -2.32 -12.36
CA HIS A 65 12.15 -1.65 -11.76
C HIS A 65 11.85 -0.23 -11.28
N ASN A 66 11.11 0.55 -12.07
CA ASN A 66 10.76 1.94 -11.76
C ASN A 66 9.61 2.05 -10.77
N THR A 67 8.89 0.96 -10.48
CA THR A 67 7.87 0.96 -9.44
C THR A 67 8.55 1.30 -8.11
N PRO A 68 8.19 2.42 -7.46
CA PRO A 68 8.82 2.85 -6.22
C PRO A 68 8.54 1.83 -5.11
N SER A 69 9.39 1.77 -4.10
CA SER A 69 9.15 0.87 -2.96
C SER A 69 7.84 1.23 -2.25
N TYR A 70 7.13 0.23 -1.71
CA TYR A 70 5.89 0.46 -0.98
C TYR A 70 6.13 1.38 0.23
N ARG A 71 7.30 1.31 0.87
CA ARG A 71 7.67 2.24 1.94
C ARG A 71 7.88 3.70 1.48
N GLN A 72 8.22 3.92 0.22
CA GLN A 72 8.31 5.28 -0.38
C GLN A 72 6.93 5.77 -0.89
N ASN A 73 6.09 4.87 -1.38
CA ASN A 73 4.69 5.15 -1.75
C ASN A 73 3.72 5.18 -0.56
N SER A 74 4.13 4.67 0.61
CA SER A 74 3.47 4.91 1.88
C SER A 74 3.82 6.29 2.45
N SER A 75 4.26 7.22 1.59
CA SER A 75 3.99 8.65 1.78
C SER A 75 2.47 8.86 1.75
N PHE A 76 1.84 8.43 2.85
CA PHE A 76 0.93 9.25 3.62
C PHE A 76 0.14 10.25 2.76
N ASP A 77 -0.97 9.79 2.18
CA ASP A 77 -1.94 10.69 1.57
C ASP A 77 -2.63 11.46 2.70
N PRO A 78 -2.30 12.75 2.92
CA PRO A 78 -2.79 13.49 4.08
C PRO A 78 -4.32 13.62 4.05
N LYS A 79 -4.94 13.55 2.86
CA LYS A 79 -6.39 13.62 2.71
C LYS A 79 -7.07 12.34 3.19
N LYS A 80 -6.49 11.17 2.90
CA LYS A 80 -7.01 9.89 3.41
C LYS A 80 -6.81 9.75 4.91
N GLN A 81 -5.68 10.22 5.42
CA GLN A 81 -5.40 10.21 6.84
C GLN A 81 -6.33 11.17 7.61
N SER A 82 -6.52 12.40 7.13
CA SER A 82 -7.48 13.35 7.71
C SER A 82 -8.91 12.79 7.69
N THR A 83 -9.30 12.12 6.60
CA THR A 83 -10.60 11.43 6.50
C THR A 83 -10.72 10.27 7.50
N PHE A 84 -9.65 9.48 7.67
CA PHE A 84 -9.64 8.37 8.63
C PHE A 84 -9.69 8.86 10.08
N ILE A 85 -8.93 9.91 10.41
CA ILE A 85 -8.91 10.51 11.74
C ILE A 85 -10.29 11.06 12.09
N SER A 86 -10.88 11.87 11.20
CA SER A 86 -12.21 12.45 11.41
C SER A 86 -13.33 11.42 11.49
N LYS A 87 -13.32 10.40 10.62
CA LYS A 87 -14.44 9.43 10.53
C LYS A 87 -14.32 8.22 11.44
N GLN A 88 -13.11 7.84 11.87
CA GLN A 88 -12.90 6.60 12.64
C GLN A 88 -12.17 6.85 13.95
N ALA A 89 -11.04 7.56 13.95
CA ALA A 89 -10.26 7.75 15.17
C ALA A 89 -11.01 8.64 16.17
N VAL A 90 -11.57 9.76 15.73
CA VAL A 90 -12.33 10.70 16.57
C VAL A 90 -13.52 10.04 17.28
N PRO A 91 -14.45 9.34 16.58
CA PRO A 91 -15.56 8.68 17.26
C PRO A 91 -15.12 7.60 18.24
N ALA A 92 -14.05 6.87 17.92
CA ALA A 92 -13.56 5.78 18.75
C ALA A 92 -12.88 6.32 20.04
N MET A 93 -12.09 7.38 19.93
CA MET A 93 -11.53 8.09 21.10
C MET A 93 -12.63 8.71 21.96
N ALA A 94 -13.63 9.33 21.33
CA ALA A 94 -14.78 9.88 22.03
C ALA A 94 -15.52 8.80 22.83
N SER A 95 -15.70 7.60 22.26
CA SER A 95 -16.28 6.46 22.97
C SER A 95 -15.45 6.04 24.21
N VAL A 96 -14.12 6.02 24.11
CA VAL A 96 -13.24 5.71 25.24
C VAL A 96 -13.34 6.77 26.34
N LEU A 97 -13.35 8.05 25.98
CA LEU A 97 -13.48 9.14 26.95
C LEU A 97 -14.87 9.17 27.61
N LYS A 98 -15.95 8.94 26.87
CA LYS A 98 -17.29 8.80 27.46
C LYS A 98 -17.34 7.65 28.48
N LYS A 99 -16.72 6.50 28.17
CA LYS A 99 -16.60 5.37 29.12
C LYS A 99 -15.78 5.70 30.36
N LYS A 100 -14.89 6.70 30.28
CA LYS A 100 -14.09 7.22 31.40
C LYS A 100 -14.82 8.29 32.23
N GLY A 101 -16.10 8.58 31.91
CA GLY A 101 -16.95 9.51 32.67
C GLY A 101 -16.97 10.94 32.14
N TYR A 102 -16.36 11.23 30.99
CA TYR A 102 -16.34 12.57 30.42
C TYR A 102 -17.67 12.90 29.71
N VAL A 103 -18.18 14.10 29.96
CA VAL A 103 -19.36 14.66 29.27
C VAL A 103 -19.02 15.10 27.85
N ASP A 104 -20.01 15.12 26.95
CA ASP A 104 -19.80 15.32 25.51
C ASP A 104 -18.98 16.57 25.16
N ASN A 105 -19.27 17.71 25.81
CA ASN A 105 -18.52 18.96 25.60
C ASN A 105 -17.04 18.87 26.04
N ALA A 106 -16.72 18.04 27.04
CA ALA A 106 -15.36 17.81 27.48
C ALA A 106 -14.64 16.82 26.57
N VAL A 107 -15.35 15.78 26.10
CA VAL A 107 -14.84 14.78 25.16
C VAL A 107 -14.40 15.45 23.85
N GLU A 108 -15.21 16.32 23.27
CA GLU A 108 -14.90 17.01 22.03
C GLU A 108 -13.62 17.86 22.17
N LYS A 109 -13.52 18.66 23.23
CA LYS A 109 -12.33 19.48 23.52
C LYS A 109 -11.08 18.63 23.73
N LEU A 110 -11.20 17.51 24.44
CA LEU A 110 -10.09 16.60 24.71
C LEU A 110 -9.58 15.90 23.45
N VAL A 111 -10.49 15.44 22.58
CA VAL A 111 -10.12 14.83 21.30
C VAL A 111 -9.42 15.86 20.41
N HIS A 112 -9.92 17.09 20.35
CA HIS A 112 -9.24 18.17 19.63
C HIS A 112 -7.83 18.44 20.18
N LEU A 113 -7.66 18.50 21.50
CA LEU A 113 -6.36 18.67 22.14
C LEU A 113 -5.39 17.53 21.82
N MET A 114 -5.86 16.27 21.86
CA MET A 114 -5.05 15.10 21.52
C MET A 114 -4.56 15.13 20.06
N ILE A 115 -5.43 15.55 19.13
CA ILE A 115 -5.07 15.71 17.71
C ILE A 115 -4.06 16.82 17.51
N SER A 116 -4.27 17.98 18.14
CA SER A 116 -3.34 19.10 18.07
C SER A 116 -1.96 18.73 18.64
N HIS A 117 -1.93 18.01 19.77
CA HIS A 117 -0.67 17.59 20.40
C HIS A 117 0.08 16.55 19.58
N ALA A 118 -0.62 15.72 18.81
CA ALA A 118 -0.04 14.68 17.99
C ALA A 118 0.42 15.17 16.60
N GLY A 119 0.33 16.47 16.29
CA GLY A 119 0.81 17.06 15.04
C GLY A 119 -0.26 17.39 14.00
N ASP A 120 -1.52 17.59 14.42
CA ASP A 120 -2.66 17.91 13.55
C ASP A 120 -3.08 16.76 12.61
N THR A 121 -4.30 16.81 12.07
CA THR A 121 -4.94 15.74 11.29
C THR A 121 -4.17 15.29 10.04
N GLY A 122 -3.20 16.09 9.59
CA GLY A 122 -2.37 15.81 8.43
C GLY A 122 -0.94 15.32 8.71
N GLN A 123 -0.52 15.21 9.97
CA GLN A 123 0.79 14.62 10.37
C GLN A 123 0.70 13.69 11.57
N CYS A 124 -0.50 13.50 12.10
CA CYS A 124 -0.72 12.79 13.35
C CYS A 124 -0.47 11.27 13.29
N SER A 125 0.37 10.78 14.21
CA SER A 125 0.49 9.33 14.45
C SER A 125 -0.77 8.77 15.11
N ILE A 126 -1.51 7.94 14.37
CA ILE A 126 -2.73 7.25 14.87
C ILE A 126 -2.42 6.39 16.11
N ALA A 127 -1.24 5.77 16.16
CA ALA A 127 -0.80 5.00 17.32
C ALA A 127 -0.64 5.89 18.56
N SER A 128 -0.07 7.08 18.39
CA SER A 128 0.11 8.05 19.46
C SER A 128 -1.24 8.58 19.95
N LEU A 129 -2.19 8.90 19.05
CA LEU A 129 -3.56 9.27 19.43
C LEU A 129 -4.25 8.22 20.28
N TRP A 130 -4.17 6.96 19.84
CA TRP A 130 -4.83 5.88 20.54
C TRP A 130 -4.24 5.65 21.93
N GLN A 131 -2.91 5.77 22.04
CA GLN A 131 -2.22 5.66 23.31
C GLN A 131 -2.64 6.80 24.26
N SER A 132 -2.65 8.05 23.77
CA SER A 132 -3.11 9.22 24.55
C SER A 132 -4.55 9.07 25.06
N ALA A 133 -5.47 8.55 24.25
CA ALA A 133 -6.86 8.34 24.67
C ALA A 133 -7.00 7.23 25.73
N LYS A 134 -6.17 6.18 25.66
CA LYS A 134 -6.16 5.09 26.65
C LYS A 134 -5.56 5.54 27.99
N ASP A 135 -4.45 6.24 27.92
CA ASP A 135 -3.68 6.69 29.08
C ASP A 135 -4.34 7.89 29.78
N TRP A 136 -5.32 8.52 29.12
CA TRP A 136 -6.05 9.64 29.71
C TRP A 136 -6.72 9.23 31.03
N PRO A 137 -6.58 10.00 32.11
CA PRO A 137 -7.14 9.64 33.41
C PRO A 137 -8.67 9.52 33.34
N ALA A 138 -9.25 8.59 34.09
CA ALA A 138 -10.70 8.54 34.26
C ALA A 138 -11.14 9.54 35.34
N ILE A 139 -12.32 10.15 35.19
CA ILE A 139 -12.88 11.07 36.21
C ILE A 139 -13.55 10.29 37.34
N ARG A 140 -12.97 9.16 37.76
CA ARG A 140 -13.50 8.44 38.93
C ARG A 140 -13.36 9.29 40.17
#